data_AF-A0A2I0L6T6-F1
#
_entry.id   AF-A0A2I0L6T6-F1
#
_cell.length_a   1.000
_cell.length_b   1.000
_cell.length_c   1.000
_cell.angle_alpha   90.00
_cell.angle_beta   90.00
_cell.angle_gamma   90.00
#
_symmetry.space_group_name_H-M   'P 1'
#
loop_
_entity.id
_entity.type
_entity.pdbx_description
1 polymer ?
#
loop_
_entity_poly.entity_id
_entity_poly.type
_entity_poly.pdbx_seq_one_letter_code
_entity_poly.pdbx_strand_id
1 'polypeptide(L)'
;MLQYWDYEEFVIHSFQDSLTGSALDWFMSLKAEDIPTWADLSQRFIDQYQYCVEAPLTLLELSTKEMVQGQKFEDYATKWRA
;
A
#
# COMPACT_ATOMS: atom_id res chain seq x y z
N MET A 1 8.11 28.62 13.13
CA MET A 1 7.66 27.56 12.20
C MET A 1 6.73 26.68 13.04
N LEU A 2 5.42 26.75 12.82
CA LEU A 2 4.45 26.02 13.64
C LEU A 2 4.60 24.52 13.33
N GLN A 3 4.76 23.69 14.36
CA GLN A 3 4.83 22.25 14.21
C GLN A 3 3.43 21.78 13.82
N TYR A 4 3.20 21.52 12.53
CA TYR A 4 1.95 20.98 12.00
C TYR A 4 1.54 19.65 12.66
N TRP A 5 2.46 19.02 13.40
CA TRP A 5 2.29 17.80 14.18
C TRP A 5 1.55 17.98 15.51
N ASP A 6 1.35 19.21 16.01
CA ASP A 6 0.57 19.45 17.24
C ASP A 6 -0.95 19.30 17.02
N TYR A 7 -1.41 19.16 15.77
CA TYR A 7 -2.82 18.99 15.41
C TYR A 7 -3.09 17.57 14.91
N GLU A 8 -2.88 16.56 15.76
CA GLU A 8 -3.11 15.17 15.41
C GLU A 8 -4.53 14.92 14.89
N GLU A 9 -5.53 15.55 15.50
CA GLU A 9 -6.94 15.47 15.06
C GLU A 9 -7.12 15.97 13.62
N PHE A 10 -6.44 17.05 13.24
CA PHE A 10 -6.51 17.59 11.88
C PHE A 10 -5.86 16.65 10.86
N VAL A 11 -4.72 16.05 11.22
CA VAL A 11 -4.01 15.10 10.36
C VAL A 11 -4.84 13.83 10.18
N ILE A 12 -5.43 13.30 11.25
CA ILE A 12 -6.30 12.12 11.22
C ILE A 12 -7.53 12.38 10.35
N HIS A 13 -8.19 13.53 10.49
CA HIS A 13 -9.36 13.87 9.66
C HIS A 13 -8.99 14.04 8.19
N SER A 14 -7.89 14.74 7.91
CA SER A 14 -7.39 14.91 6.54
C SER A 14 -7.04 13.57 5.89
N PHE A 15 -6.49 12.65 6.68
CA PHE A 15 -6.20 11.29 6.23
C PHE A 15 -7.48 10.52 5.91
N GLN A 16 -8.49 10.57 6.78
CA GLN A 16 -9.79 9.97 6.52
C GLN A 16 -10.40 10.44 5.19
N ASP A 17 -10.39 11.76 4.93
CA ASP A 17 -10.91 12.35 3.68
C ASP A 17 -10.15 11.87 2.43
N SER A 18 -8.90 11.42 2.58
CA SER A 18 -8.08 10.88 1.50
C SER A 18 -8.39 9.42 1.16
N LEU A 19 -9.09 8.69 2.05
CA LEU A 19 -9.39 7.27 1.87
C LEU A 19 -10.66 7.05 1.06
N THR A 20 -10.67 5.99 0.25
CA THR A 20 -11.83 5.57 -0.52
C THR A 20 -11.98 4.05 -0.54
N GLY A 21 -13.20 3.57 -0.78
CA GLY A 21 -13.50 2.14 -0.87
C GLY A 21 -13.05 1.35 0.37
N SER A 22 -12.40 0.21 0.15
CA SER A 22 -11.97 -0.69 1.22
C SER A 22 -11.03 -0.07 2.24
N ALA A 23 -10.28 0.98 1.87
CA ALA A 23 -9.42 1.69 2.82
C ALA A 23 -10.21 2.58 3.76
N LEU A 24 -11.28 3.22 3.27
CA LEU A 24 -12.20 3.97 4.11
C LEU A 24 -13.01 3.02 5.00
N ASP A 25 -13.49 1.89 4.47
CA ASP A 25 -14.21 0.87 5.26
C ASP A 25 -13.34 0.33 6.40
N TRP A 26 -12.05 0.08 6.13
CA TRP A 26 -11.08 -0.28 7.16
C TRP A 26 -10.96 0.81 8.22
N PHE A 27 -10.76 2.06 7.83
CA PHE A 27 -10.62 3.18 8.76
C PHE A 27 -11.85 3.33 9.67
N MET A 28 -13.05 3.22 9.10
CA MET A 28 -14.31 3.29 9.85
C MET A 28 -14.54 2.12 10.81
N SER A 29 -13.85 1.00 10.62
CA SER A 29 -13.91 -0.16 11.53
C SER A 29 -13.04 0.00 12.78
N LEU A 30 -12.13 0.97 12.78
CA LEU A 30 -11.21 1.23 13.89
C LEU A 30 -11.94 1.98 15.01
N LYS A 31 -11.64 1.64 16.26
CA LYS A 31 -12.16 2.38 17.42
C LYS A 31 -11.25 3.58 17.69
N ALA A 32 -11.84 4.71 18.05
CA ALA A 32 -11.08 5.90 18.44
C ALA A 32 -10.12 5.63 19.62
N GLU A 33 -10.47 4.69 20.50
CA GLU A 33 -9.63 4.25 21.63
C GLU A 33 -8.34 3.54 21.19
N ASP A 34 -8.32 2.94 20.00
CA ASP A 34 -7.19 2.19 19.47
C ASP A 34 -6.17 3.06 18.72
N ILE A 35 -6.51 4.34 18.49
CA ILE A 35 -5.73 5.30 17.68
C ILE A 35 -5.67 6.66 18.38
N PRO A 36 -4.93 6.76 19.49
CA PRO A 36 -4.81 8.02 20.22
C PRO A 36 -3.90 9.04 19.51
N THR A 37 -3.04 8.60 18.58
CA THR A 37 -2.06 9.43 17.88
C THR A 37 -2.00 9.16 16.39
N TRP A 38 -1.51 10.13 15.61
CA TRP A 38 -1.25 9.94 14.18
C TRP A 38 -0.21 8.83 13.93
N ALA A 39 0.78 8.70 14.82
CA ALA A 39 1.81 7.68 14.72
C ALA A 39 1.19 6.27 14.75
N ASP A 40 0.29 6.01 15.70
CA ASP A 40 -0.40 4.72 15.82
C ASP A 40 -1.27 4.41 14.60
N LEU A 41 -1.98 5.41 14.08
CA LEU A 41 -2.78 5.28 12.86
C LEU A 41 -1.92 4.89 11.66
N SER A 42 -0.83 5.64 11.45
CA SER A 42 0.05 5.47 10.30
C SER A 42 0.73 4.10 10.29
N GLN A 43 1.16 3.62 11.46
CA GLN A 43 1.78 2.29 11.59
C GLN A 43 0.77 1.19 11.28
N ARG A 44 -0.45 1.27 11.81
CA ARG A 44 -1.51 0.28 11.51
C ARG A 44 -1.90 0.28 10.04
N PHE A 45 -1.98 1.46 9.42
CA PHE A 45 -2.24 1.56 7.99
C PHE A 45 -1.14 0.90 7.18
N ILE A 46 0.13 1.16 7.54
CA ILE A 46 1.26 0.45 6.94
C ILE A 46 1.08 -1.04 7.16
N ASP A 47 0.99 -1.55 8.37
CA ASP A 47 0.88 -3.00 8.65
C ASP A 47 -0.28 -3.68 7.91
N GLN A 48 -1.43 -3.01 7.81
CA GLN A 48 -2.63 -3.49 7.10
C GLN A 48 -2.41 -3.61 5.58
N TYR A 49 -1.67 -2.66 4.99
CA TYR A 49 -1.46 -2.56 3.54
C TYR A 49 -0.01 -2.85 3.11
N GLN A 50 0.86 -3.23 4.04
CA GLN A 50 2.29 -3.54 3.84
C GLN A 50 2.45 -4.74 2.91
N TYR A 51 1.38 -5.47 2.62
CA TYR A 51 1.36 -6.50 1.61
C TYR A 51 1.61 -5.99 0.17
N CYS A 52 1.57 -4.67 -0.08
CA CYS A 52 2.06 -4.06 -1.32
C CYS A 52 3.56 -3.70 -1.30
N VAL A 53 4.25 -3.88 -0.17
CA VAL A 53 5.72 -3.91 -0.12
C VAL A 53 6.11 -5.36 -0.34
N GLU A 54 6.03 -5.77 -1.60
CA GLU A 54 6.82 -6.82 -2.22
C GLU A 54 7.72 -7.60 -1.25
N ALA A 55 7.42 -8.89 -1.02
CA ALA A 55 8.51 -9.82 -1.33
C ALA A 55 8.93 -9.38 -2.74
N PRO A 56 10.16 -8.83 -2.94
CA PRO A 56 10.59 -8.49 -4.29
C PRO A 56 10.24 -9.72 -5.09
N LEU A 57 9.42 -9.58 -6.14
CA LEU A 57 9.21 -10.63 -7.13
C LEU A 57 10.61 -11.14 -7.38
N THR A 58 10.93 -12.31 -6.81
CA THR A 58 12.33 -12.48 -6.40
C THR A 58 13.10 -12.42 -7.69
N LEU A 59 14.28 -11.79 -7.69
CA LEU A 59 15.12 -11.78 -8.89
C LEU A 59 15.18 -13.19 -9.51
N LEU A 60 15.06 -14.22 -8.65
CA LEU A 60 14.66 -15.60 -8.94
C LEU A 60 13.39 -15.77 -9.80
N GLU A 61 12.17 -15.46 -9.34
CA GLU A 61 10.91 -15.55 -10.12
C GLU A 61 10.92 -14.77 -11.43
N LEU A 62 11.58 -13.61 -11.45
CA LEU A 62 11.80 -12.84 -12.68
C LEU A 62 12.80 -13.54 -13.62
N SER A 63 13.84 -14.18 -13.07
CA SER A 63 14.82 -14.96 -13.85
C SER A 63 14.26 -16.29 -14.38
N THR A 64 13.23 -16.86 -13.73
CA THR A 64 12.58 -18.09 -14.20
C THR A 64 11.53 -17.83 -15.29
N LYS A 65 11.10 -16.58 -15.49
CA LYS A 65 10.22 -16.19 -16.61
C LYS A 65 11.04 -16.08 -17.90
N GLU A 66 11.59 -17.19 -18.38
CA GLU A 66 12.20 -17.24 -19.72
C GLU A 66 11.12 -17.37 -20.81
N MET A 67 11.44 -16.95 -22.04
CA MET A 67 10.60 -17.25 -23.19
C MET A 67 10.52 -18.76 -23.38
N VAL A 68 9.30 -19.29 -23.47
CA VAL A 68 9.09 -20.72 -23.73
C VAL A 68 9.48 -21.02 -25.18
N GLN A 69 10.10 -22.16 -25.45
CA GLN A 69 10.54 -22.53 -26.80
C GLN A 69 9.33 -22.59 -27.75
N GLY A 70 9.30 -21.72 -28.77
CA GLY A 70 8.18 -21.58 -29.71
C GLY A 70 7.20 -20.43 -29.41
N GLN A 71 7.37 -19.71 -28.29
CA GLN A 71 6.64 -18.46 -28.03
C GLN A 71 7.14 -17.34 -28.95
N LYS A 72 6.24 -16.51 -29.48
CA LYS A 72 6.61 -15.28 -30.19
C LYS A 72 7.09 -14.22 -29.20
N PHE A 73 8.14 -13.51 -29.59
CA PHE A 73 8.74 -12.44 -28.77
C PHE A 73 7.73 -11.34 -28.40
N GLU A 74 6.83 -10.99 -29.31
CA GLU A 74 5.83 -9.93 -29.11
C GLU A 74 4.83 -10.27 -27.99
N ASP A 75 4.40 -11.53 -27.90
CA ASP A 75 3.48 -12.01 -26.86
C ASP A 75 4.16 -12.01 -25.49
N TYR A 76 5.44 -12.39 -25.45
CA TYR A 76 6.27 -12.34 -24.25
C TYR A 76 6.44 -10.89 -23.77
N ALA A 77 6.87 -9.98 -24.66
CA ALA A 77 7.10 -8.57 -24.32
C ALA A 77 5.82 -7.84 -23.88
N THR A 78 4.66 -8.26 -24.39
CA THR A 78 3.36 -7.72 -23.98
C THR A 78 2.99 -8.18 -22.57
N LYS A 79 3.19 -9.47 -22.26
CA LYS A 79 2.97 -10.04 -20.91
C LYS A 79 3.89 -9.44 -19.84
N TRP A 80 5.09 -9.00 -20.23
CA TRP A 80 6.05 -8.34 -19.34
C TRP A 80 5.77 -6.85 -19.11
N ARG A 81 5.03 -6.20 -20.01
CA ARG A 81 4.69 -4.77 -19.91
C ARG A 81 3.33 -4.50 -19.26
N ALA A 82 2.48 -5.52 -19.15
CA ALA A 82 1.19 -5.47 -18.46
C ALA A 82 1.37 -5.72 -16.95
#